data_AF-X1EGG3-F1
#
_entry.id   AF-X1EGG3-F1
#
_cell.length_a   1.000
_cell.length_b   1.000
_cell.length_c   1.000
_cell.angle_alpha   90.00
_cell.angle_beta   90.00
_cell.angle_gamma   90.00
#
_symmetry.space_group_name_H-M   'P 1'
#
loop_
_entity.id
_entity.type
_entity.pdbx_description
1 polymer ?
#
loop_
_entity_poly.entity_id
_entity_poly.type
_entity_poly.pdbx_seq_one_letter_code
_entity_poly.pdbx_strand_id
1 'polypeptide(L)'
;MIGKNLAATARARTKIAQYFLLYFARSRATIILVLFSLVNIGFYKFKTRDIQEDSSTVLQDGEAVISESLTELPDIYYIILDGYAGESSLEEFYDYDNHEFTNFLTEKGFYVACKSRCNYPWTTSSLASSLNMEYINYLSDKVGLESDDRTIPYQMITNSNVWKFLHSKGYQFVHFDSSGWGPTDRNRNADISIRVNRFNEFNILLIQTTMLKPFEKYIIVDSG
;
A
#
# COMPACT_ATOMS: atom_id res chain seq x y z
N MET A 1 38.44 -47.53 -43.36
CA MET A 1 37.77 -46.21 -43.20
C MET A 1 36.52 -46.23 -42.29
N ILE A 2 36.04 -47.39 -41.80
CA ILE A 2 34.73 -47.50 -41.13
C ILE A 2 34.78 -47.15 -39.62
N GLY A 3 35.90 -47.41 -38.92
CA GLY A 3 36.02 -47.20 -37.47
C GLY A 3 36.03 -45.73 -36.99
N LYS A 4 36.48 -44.78 -37.82
CA LYS A 4 36.49 -43.35 -37.46
C LYS A 4 35.09 -42.73 -37.42
N ASN A 5 34.15 -43.27 -38.21
CA ASN A 5 32.78 -42.75 -38.31
C ASN A 5 31.88 -43.20 -37.13
N LEU A 6 32.08 -44.42 -36.61
CA LEU A 6 31.40 -44.89 -35.41
C LEU A 6 31.84 -44.13 -34.14
N ALA A 7 33.12 -43.83 -34.01
CA ALA A 7 33.64 -43.07 -32.88
C ALA A 7 33.10 -41.63 -32.84
N ALA A 8 32.97 -40.98 -34.00
CA ALA A 8 32.41 -39.63 -34.12
C ALA A 8 30.91 -39.59 -33.78
N THR A 9 30.14 -40.56 -34.25
CA THR A 9 28.69 -40.66 -33.96
C THR A 9 28.40 -41.03 -32.51
N ALA A 10 29.21 -41.90 -31.90
CA ALA A 10 29.11 -42.18 -30.46
C ALA A 10 29.38 -40.93 -29.62
N ARG A 11 30.45 -40.18 -29.95
CA ARG A 11 30.83 -38.95 -29.23
C ARG A 11 29.79 -37.83 -29.37
N ALA A 12 29.12 -37.72 -30.52
CA ALA A 12 28.03 -36.78 -30.74
C ALA A 12 26.78 -37.13 -29.92
N ARG A 13 26.41 -38.42 -29.85
CA ARG A 13 25.29 -38.89 -29.00
C ARG A 13 25.55 -38.65 -27.51
N THR A 14 26.78 -38.86 -27.03
CA THR A 14 27.15 -38.57 -25.63
C THR A 14 27.04 -37.08 -25.31
N LYS A 15 27.50 -36.19 -26.21
CA LYS A 15 27.37 -34.74 -26.01
C LYS A 15 25.91 -34.29 -25.96
N ILE A 16 25.07 -34.76 -26.88
CA ILE A 16 23.64 -34.43 -26.90
C ILE A 16 22.94 -34.91 -25.62
N ALA A 17 23.20 -36.14 -25.18
CA ALA A 17 22.66 -36.67 -23.92
C ALA A 17 23.13 -35.84 -22.71
N GLN A 18 24.37 -35.36 -22.72
CA GLN A 18 24.91 -34.49 -21.67
C GLN A 18 24.24 -33.11 -21.65
N TYR A 19 23.93 -32.52 -22.82
CA TYR A 19 23.14 -31.29 -22.91
C TYR A 19 21.70 -31.47 -22.41
N PHE A 20 21.05 -32.59 -22.74
CA PHE A 20 19.71 -32.88 -22.22
C PHE A 20 19.74 -33.06 -20.69
N LEU A 21 20.70 -33.81 -20.14
CA LEU A 21 20.86 -33.97 -18.68
C LEU A 21 21.09 -32.62 -17.96
N LEU A 22 21.94 -31.75 -18.53
CA LEU A 22 22.19 -30.42 -17.99
C LEU A 22 20.93 -29.52 -18.08
N TYR A 23 20.17 -29.63 -19.16
CA TYR A 23 18.91 -28.90 -19.35
C TYR A 23 17.84 -29.36 -18.35
N PHE A 24 17.67 -30.67 -18.17
CA PHE A 24 16.76 -31.23 -17.16
C PHE A 24 17.18 -30.85 -15.74
N ALA A 25 18.48 -30.89 -15.41
CA ALA A 25 18.99 -30.46 -14.10
C ALA A 25 18.74 -28.95 -13.84
N ARG A 26 18.95 -28.10 -14.86
CA ARG A 26 18.71 -26.65 -14.76
C ARG A 26 17.21 -26.34 -14.61
N SER A 27 16.34 -27.04 -15.34
CA SER A 27 14.88 -26.85 -15.24
C SER A 27 14.33 -27.24 -13.85
N ARG A 28 14.86 -28.29 -13.23
CA ARG A 28 14.47 -28.72 -11.87
C ARG A 28 14.85 -27.68 -10.81
N ALA A 29 16.03 -27.09 -10.91
CA ALA A 29 16.45 -26.02 -10.00
C ALA A 29 15.51 -24.81 -10.08
N THR A 30 15.11 -24.41 -11.29
CA THR A 30 14.13 -23.33 -11.48
C THR A 30 12.77 -23.68 -10.88
N ILE A 31 12.28 -24.91 -11.12
CA ILE A 31 10.98 -25.36 -10.56
C ILE A 31 11.01 -25.38 -9.04
N ILE A 32 12.11 -25.86 -8.43
CA ILE A 32 12.29 -25.87 -6.98
C ILE A 32 12.29 -24.44 -6.42
N LEU A 33 12.99 -23.49 -7.05
CA LEU A 33 12.97 -22.10 -6.63
C LEU A 33 11.59 -21.46 -6.73
N VAL A 34 10.84 -21.75 -7.80
CA VAL A 34 9.46 -21.26 -7.96
C VAL A 34 8.54 -21.88 -6.91
N LEU A 35 8.61 -23.19 -6.68
CA LEU A 35 7.82 -23.88 -5.66
C LEU A 35 8.15 -23.38 -4.24
N PHE A 36 9.43 -23.19 -3.93
CA PHE A 36 9.85 -22.64 -2.64
C PHE A 36 9.28 -21.24 -2.39
N SER A 37 9.32 -20.37 -3.40
CA SER A 37 8.71 -19.04 -3.33
C SER A 37 7.19 -19.12 -3.16
N LEU A 38 6.50 -20.00 -3.89
CA LEU A 38 5.05 -20.20 -3.75
C LEU A 38 4.66 -20.71 -2.36
N VAL A 39 5.44 -21.62 -1.79
CA VAL A 39 5.25 -22.14 -0.42
C VAL A 39 5.42 -21.02 0.60
N ASN A 40 6.46 -20.18 0.49
CA ASN A 40 6.66 -19.04 1.38
C ASN A 40 5.50 -18.03 1.30
N ILE A 41 4.99 -17.74 0.10
CA ILE A 41 3.83 -16.86 -0.10
C ILE A 41 2.57 -17.49 0.53
N GLY A 42 2.38 -18.80 0.38
CA GLY A 42 1.26 -19.54 0.98
C GLY A 42 1.28 -19.48 2.50
N PHE A 43 2.43 -19.74 3.12
CA PHE A 43 2.61 -19.64 4.57
C PHE A 43 2.38 -18.22 5.09
N TYR A 44 2.90 -17.19 4.39
CA TYR A 44 2.66 -15.80 4.75
C TYR A 44 1.17 -15.46 4.75
N LYS A 45 0.44 -15.81 3.68
CA LYS A 45 -1.01 -15.59 3.60
C LYS A 45 -1.80 -16.32 4.67
N PHE A 46 -1.38 -17.54 5.04
CA PHE A 46 -2.06 -18.31 6.08
C PHE A 46 -1.87 -17.69 7.46
N LYS A 47 -0.63 -17.31 7.81
CA LYS A 47 -0.31 -16.64 9.08
C LYS A 47 -1.04 -15.30 9.25
N THR A 48 -1.17 -14.53 8.17
CA THR A 48 -1.90 -13.25 8.16
C THR A 48 -3.41 -13.43 8.36
N ARG A 49 -3.98 -14.60 8.03
CA ARG A 49 -5.42 -14.85 8.11
C ARG A 49 -5.92 -15.04 9.55
N ASP A 50 -5.13 -15.69 10.41
CA ASP A 50 -5.49 -15.92 11.82
C ASP A 50 -5.50 -14.64 12.66
N ILE A 51 -4.76 -13.60 12.27
CA ILE A 51 -4.71 -12.31 12.99
C ILE A 51 -6.00 -11.48 12.77
N GLN A 52 -6.76 -11.76 11.71
CA GLN A 52 -7.94 -10.99 11.33
C GLN A 52 -9.18 -11.29 12.20
N GLU A 53 -9.16 -12.37 13.01
CA GLU A 53 -10.33 -12.80 13.79
C GLU A 53 -10.44 -12.15 15.19
N ASP A 54 -9.38 -11.51 15.69
CA ASP A 54 -9.28 -11.14 17.13
C ASP A 54 -9.35 -9.62 17.42
N SER A 55 -9.75 -8.81 16.44
CA SER A 55 -9.82 -7.34 16.56
C SER A 55 -11.24 -6.77 16.76
N SER A 56 -12.23 -7.61 17.05
CA SER A 56 -13.64 -7.23 17.20
C SER A 56 -14.05 -6.83 18.63
N THR A 57 -13.12 -6.73 19.59
CA THR A 57 -13.47 -6.51 21.00
C THR A 57 -12.64 -5.44 21.67
N VAL A 58 -12.79 -4.16 21.28
CA VAL A 58 -12.84 -3.00 22.20
C VAL A 58 -13.48 -1.84 21.43
N LEU A 59 -14.80 -1.70 21.51
CA LEU A 59 -15.45 -0.40 21.36
C LEU A 59 -16.04 -0.08 22.73
N GLN A 60 -15.33 0.73 23.52
CA GLN A 60 -15.99 1.44 24.61
C GLN A 60 -16.86 2.51 23.98
N ASP A 61 -18.16 2.45 24.28
CA ASP A 61 -19.13 3.50 23.99
C ASP A 61 -18.67 4.81 24.63
N GLY A 62 -17.93 5.60 23.87
CA GLY A 62 -17.80 7.03 24.11
C GLY A 62 -19.00 7.69 23.44
N GLU A 63 -20.03 8.02 24.22
CA GLU A 63 -21.14 8.84 23.74
C GLU A 63 -20.58 10.17 23.22
N ALA A 64 -20.53 10.31 21.90
CA ALA A 64 -20.30 11.58 21.25
C ALA A 64 -21.49 12.49 21.61
N VAL A 65 -21.26 13.47 22.47
CA VAL A 65 -22.22 14.52 22.82
C VAL A 65 -22.59 15.25 21.53
N ILE A 66 -23.77 14.96 20.98
CA ILE A 66 -24.32 15.67 19.83
C ILE A 66 -24.82 17.01 20.34
N SER A 67 -23.99 18.05 20.21
CA SER A 67 -24.42 19.43 20.37
C SER A 67 -25.21 19.84 19.13
N GLU A 68 -26.50 20.12 19.34
CA GLU A 68 -27.49 20.69 18.42
C GLU A 68 -27.71 19.98 17.08
N SER A 69 -28.99 19.78 16.74
CA SER A 69 -29.41 19.21 15.47
C SER A 69 -28.94 20.10 14.32
N LEU A 70 -27.82 19.76 13.71
CA LEU A 70 -27.49 20.24 12.36
C LEU A 70 -28.64 19.81 11.45
N THR A 71 -29.42 20.78 10.99
CA THR A 71 -30.49 20.55 10.00
C THR A 71 -29.92 20.07 8.65
N GLU A 72 -28.64 20.30 8.40
CA GLU A 72 -27.87 19.79 7.26
C GLU A 72 -26.47 19.37 7.73
N LEU A 73 -26.06 18.16 7.38
CA LEU A 73 -24.72 17.64 7.66
C LEU A 73 -23.76 18.11 6.55
N PRO A 74 -22.61 18.75 6.87
CA PRO A 74 -21.69 19.27 5.87
C PRO A 74 -20.85 18.16 5.23
N ASP A 75 -20.48 18.31 3.96
CA ASP A 75 -19.50 17.41 3.33
C ASP A 75 -18.12 17.49 4.00
N ILE A 76 -17.47 16.33 4.16
CA ILE A 76 -16.17 16.21 4.82
C ILE A 76 -15.12 15.75 3.82
N TYR A 77 -14.09 16.57 3.63
CA TYR A 77 -12.94 16.26 2.78
C TYR A 77 -11.71 15.97 3.66
N TYR A 78 -11.23 14.73 3.64
CA TYR A 78 -10.02 14.32 4.34
C TYR A 78 -8.88 14.09 3.35
N ILE A 79 -7.99 15.08 3.23
CA ILE A 79 -6.88 15.08 2.27
C ILE A 79 -5.57 14.96 3.05
N ILE A 80 -4.78 13.93 2.74
CA ILE A 80 -3.46 13.70 3.34
C ILE A 80 -2.40 13.73 2.24
N LEU A 81 -1.39 14.57 2.44
CA LEU A 81 -0.23 14.67 1.55
C LEU A 81 0.90 13.79 2.11
N ASP A 82 1.44 12.91 1.27
CA ASP A 82 2.55 12.03 1.67
C ASP A 82 3.88 12.81 1.67
N GLY A 83 4.62 12.72 2.78
CA GLY A 83 5.91 13.39 2.94
C GLY A 83 5.86 14.92 3.02
N TYR A 84 4.70 15.57 3.17
CA TYR A 84 4.63 17.01 3.36
C TYR A 84 5.12 17.38 4.77
N ALA A 85 6.28 18.06 4.83
CA ALA A 85 6.88 18.49 6.09
C ALA A 85 6.14 19.71 6.66
N GLY A 86 6.05 19.78 7.99
CA GLY A 86 5.51 20.95 8.68
C GLY A 86 6.42 22.17 8.52
N GLU A 87 5.84 23.35 8.69
CA GLU A 87 6.50 24.66 8.56
C GLU A 87 7.87 24.71 9.26
N SER A 88 7.93 24.32 10.54
CA SER A 88 9.19 24.32 11.30
C SER A 88 10.26 23.39 10.73
N SER A 89 9.86 22.25 10.17
CA SER A 89 10.80 21.29 9.57
C SER A 89 11.30 21.77 8.20
N LEU A 90 10.45 22.44 7.42
CA LEU A 90 10.83 23.05 6.16
C LEU A 90 11.85 24.19 6.38
N GLU A 91 11.61 25.04 7.38
CA GLU A 91 12.53 26.11 7.74
C GLU A 91 13.87 25.54 8.27
N GLU A 92 13.83 24.65 9.27
CA GLU A 92 15.04 24.15 9.96
C GLU A 92 15.94 23.28 9.07
N PHE A 93 15.35 22.38 8.27
CA PHE A 93 16.12 21.37 7.53
C PHE A 93 16.27 21.66 6.04
N TYR A 94 15.43 22.52 5.47
CA TYR A 94 15.40 22.79 4.04
C TYR A 94 15.61 24.28 3.69
N ASP A 95 15.75 25.17 4.68
CA ASP A 95 15.86 26.62 4.48
C ASP A 95 14.72 27.16 3.58
N TYR A 96 13.53 26.57 3.75
CA TYR A 96 12.37 26.87 2.92
C TYR A 96 11.28 27.57 3.72
N ASP A 97 10.95 28.79 3.29
CA ASP A 97 9.83 29.57 3.81
C ASP A 97 8.51 29.11 3.17
N ASN A 98 7.64 28.53 4.00
CA ASN A 98 6.33 28.04 3.61
C ASN A 98 5.17 29.00 3.99
N HIS A 99 5.46 30.21 4.45
CA HIS A 99 4.46 31.18 4.92
C HIS A 99 3.48 31.60 3.83
N GLU A 100 3.88 31.68 2.56
CA GLU A 100 2.97 32.02 1.46
C GLU A 100 1.76 31.07 1.42
N PHE A 101 2.01 29.76 1.54
CA PHE A 101 0.95 28.76 1.50
C PHE A 101 0.09 28.76 2.77
N THR A 102 0.69 28.88 3.95
CA THR A 102 -0.07 28.87 5.22
C THR A 102 -0.89 30.16 5.40
N ASN A 103 -0.38 31.30 4.94
CA ASN A 103 -1.13 32.56 4.89
C ASN A 103 -2.29 32.46 3.91
N PHE A 104 -2.08 31.91 2.72
CA PHE A 104 -3.16 31.66 1.76
C PHE A 104 -4.31 30.83 2.38
N LEU A 105 -3.98 29.75 3.10
CA LEU A 105 -5.00 28.94 3.79
C LEU A 105 -5.72 29.74 4.88
N THR A 106 -4.99 30.49 5.68
CA THR A 106 -5.55 31.32 6.76
C THR A 106 -6.48 32.41 6.20
N GLU A 107 -6.09 33.08 5.12
CA GLU A 107 -6.90 34.07 4.40
C GLU A 107 -8.18 33.48 3.81
N LYS A 108 -8.16 32.19 3.45
CA LYS A 108 -9.34 31.44 3.01
C LYS A 108 -10.22 30.96 4.17
N GLY A 109 -9.85 31.25 5.42
CA GLY A 109 -10.60 30.90 6.62
C GLY A 109 -10.29 29.50 7.16
N PHE A 110 -9.25 28.83 6.66
CA PHE A 110 -8.80 27.57 7.26
C PHE A 110 -8.09 27.82 8.59
N TYR A 111 -8.31 26.91 9.54
CA TYR A 111 -7.49 26.85 10.75
C TYR A 111 -6.16 26.16 10.45
N VAL A 112 -5.05 26.90 10.60
CA VAL A 112 -3.70 26.36 10.42
C VAL A 112 -3.07 26.05 11.77
N ALA A 113 -2.85 24.75 12.03
CA ALA A 113 -2.24 24.27 13.25
C ALA A 113 -0.70 24.18 13.13
N CYS A 114 0.00 25.32 13.13
CA CYS A 114 1.46 25.41 12.88
C CYS A 114 2.34 24.55 13.82
N LYS A 115 1.84 24.16 15.00
CA LYS A 115 2.55 23.34 15.99
C LYS A 115 2.06 21.89 16.05
N SER A 116 1.22 21.47 15.11
CA SER A 116 0.73 20.09 15.04
C SER A 116 1.87 19.11 14.73
N ARG A 117 1.71 17.86 15.17
CA ARG A 117 2.65 16.78 14.96
C ARG A 117 1.89 15.52 14.55
N CYS A 118 2.51 14.68 13.73
CA CYS A 118 1.99 13.34 13.50
C CYS A 118 2.11 12.51 14.79
N ASN A 119 1.20 11.57 15.00
CA ASN A 119 1.27 10.66 16.16
C ASN A 119 2.46 9.70 16.06
N TYR A 120 2.81 9.31 14.82
CA TYR A 120 3.90 8.38 14.53
C TYR A 120 4.59 8.75 13.21
N PRO A 121 5.91 8.54 13.09
CA PRO A 121 6.69 9.03 11.93
C PRO A 121 6.57 8.15 10.67
N TRP A 122 5.97 6.96 10.76
CA TRP A 122 5.71 6.10 9.59
C TRP A 122 4.28 6.26 9.09
N THR A 123 4.10 6.38 7.77
CA THR A 123 2.78 6.54 7.10
C THR A 123 1.76 5.53 7.58
N THR A 124 2.16 4.27 7.74
CA THR A 124 1.29 3.18 8.23
C THR A 124 0.76 3.46 9.64
N SER A 125 1.63 3.79 10.57
CA SER A 125 1.27 4.03 11.97
C SER A 125 0.56 5.37 12.16
N SER A 126 0.96 6.40 11.40
CA SER A 126 0.34 7.72 11.41
C SER A 126 -1.13 7.62 10.99
N LEU A 127 -1.40 6.99 9.83
CA LEU A 127 -2.76 6.80 9.32
C LEU A 127 -3.60 5.87 10.19
N ALA A 128 -3.03 4.75 10.67
CA ALA A 128 -3.75 3.85 11.56
C ALA A 128 -4.19 4.57 12.84
N SER A 129 -3.33 5.41 13.42
CA SER A 129 -3.66 6.20 14.60
C SER A 129 -4.68 7.31 14.32
N SER A 130 -4.46 8.14 13.29
CA SER A 130 -5.34 9.28 13.00
C SER A 130 -6.76 8.85 12.62
N LEU A 131 -6.90 7.83 11.77
CA LEU A 131 -8.19 7.32 11.31
C LEU A 131 -8.96 6.55 12.40
N ASN A 132 -8.29 6.17 13.49
CA ASN A 132 -8.94 5.50 14.63
C ASN A 132 -9.04 6.37 15.88
N MET A 133 -8.53 7.61 15.82
CA MET A 133 -8.57 8.60 16.90
C MET A 133 -7.93 8.09 18.20
N GLU A 134 -6.94 7.21 18.08
CA GLU A 134 -6.28 6.57 19.22
C GLU A 134 -4.78 6.40 18.99
N TYR A 135 -4.01 6.36 20.09
CA TYR A 135 -2.62 5.92 20.04
C TYR A 135 -2.57 4.40 19.86
N ILE A 136 -1.61 3.93 19.07
CA ILE A 136 -1.46 2.50 18.71
C ILE A 136 -0.24 1.85 19.40
N ASN A 137 0.26 2.46 20.47
CA ASN A 137 1.41 1.95 21.23
C ASN A 137 1.15 0.56 21.84
N TYR A 138 -0.11 0.16 22.02
CA TYR A 138 -0.48 -1.18 22.48
C TYR A 138 -0.23 -2.28 21.44
N LEU A 139 -0.01 -1.94 20.16
CA LEU A 139 0.19 -2.94 19.13
C LEU A 139 1.49 -3.74 19.36
N SER A 140 2.53 -3.14 19.94
CA SER A 140 3.77 -3.87 20.26
C SER A 140 3.54 -5.01 21.23
N ASP A 141 2.56 -4.88 22.13
CA ASP A 141 2.22 -5.94 23.09
C ASP A 141 1.47 -7.10 22.41
N LYS A 142 0.76 -6.81 21.31
CA LYS A 142 0.02 -7.82 20.53
C LYS A 142 0.91 -8.56 19.53
N VAL A 143 1.74 -7.84 18.77
CA VAL A 143 2.52 -8.43 17.67
C VAL A 143 3.99 -8.66 18.01
N GLY A 144 4.48 -8.09 19.12
CA GLY A 144 5.88 -8.10 19.52
C GLY A 144 6.63 -6.84 19.07
N LEU A 145 7.60 -6.40 19.88
CA LEU A 145 8.40 -5.19 19.63
C LEU A 145 9.21 -5.24 18.32
N GLU A 146 9.72 -6.42 17.97
CA GLU A 146 10.55 -6.66 16.77
C GLU A 146 9.71 -7.08 15.55
N SER A 147 8.39 -6.88 15.60
CA SER A 147 7.51 -7.32 14.52
C SER A 147 7.47 -6.31 13.38
N ASP A 148 7.81 -6.78 12.19
CA ASP A 148 7.60 -6.05 10.93
C ASP A 148 6.20 -6.28 10.33
N ASP A 149 5.29 -6.93 11.06
CA ASP A 149 3.96 -7.25 10.57
C ASP A 149 3.06 -6.01 10.55
N ARG A 150 2.74 -5.53 9.35
CA ARG A 150 1.87 -4.37 9.11
C ARG A 150 0.39 -4.74 8.92
N THR A 151 0.03 -6.01 9.06
CA THR A 151 -1.33 -6.50 8.84
C THR A 151 -2.36 -5.74 9.67
N ILE A 152 -2.14 -5.63 10.98
CA ILE A 152 -3.10 -4.97 11.88
C ILE A 152 -3.23 -3.48 11.54
N PRO A 153 -2.14 -2.68 11.47
CA PRO A 153 -2.26 -1.28 11.03
C PRO A 153 -2.93 -1.09 9.67
N TYR A 154 -2.68 -1.98 8.69
CA TYR A 154 -3.35 -1.91 7.39
C TYR A 154 -4.86 -2.14 7.49
N GLN A 155 -5.28 -3.09 8.33
CA GLN A 155 -6.70 -3.30 8.62
C GLN A 155 -7.32 -2.09 9.33
N MET A 156 -6.61 -1.47 10.28
CA MET A 156 -7.05 -0.26 10.96
C MET A 156 -7.26 0.92 10.00
N ILE A 157 -6.44 1.03 8.95
CA ILE A 157 -6.62 2.04 7.89
C ILE A 157 -7.87 1.74 7.06
N THR A 158 -8.03 0.49 6.60
CA THR A 158 -9.18 0.13 5.76
C THR A 158 -10.51 0.19 6.53
N ASN A 159 -10.54 -0.30 7.77
CA ASN A 159 -11.72 -0.44 8.62
C ASN A 159 -11.68 0.53 9.82
N SER A 160 -11.57 1.82 9.49
CA SER A 160 -11.32 2.87 10.47
C SER A 160 -12.54 3.24 11.32
N ASN A 161 -12.29 3.62 12.57
CA ASN A 161 -13.34 4.11 13.48
C ASN A 161 -13.94 5.44 13.01
N VAL A 162 -13.16 6.30 12.35
CA VAL A 162 -13.68 7.53 11.72
C VAL A 162 -14.75 7.18 10.68
N TRP A 163 -14.50 6.21 9.79
CA TRP A 163 -15.52 5.82 8.82
C TRP A 163 -16.75 5.21 9.49
N LYS A 164 -16.57 4.26 10.41
CA LYS A 164 -17.70 3.65 11.15
C LYS A 164 -18.57 4.71 11.82
N PHE A 165 -17.94 5.72 12.44
CA PHE A 165 -18.63 6.84 13.05
C PHE A 165 -19.43 7.64 12.02
N LEU A 166 -18.81 8.09 10.93
CA LEU A 166 -19.48 8.88 9.90
C LEU A 166 -20.60 8.09 9.21
N HIS A 167 -20.37 6.81 8.90
CA HIS A 167 -21.40 5.92 8.37
C HIS A 167 -22.60 5.81 9.31
N SER A 168 -22.38 5.72 10.63
CA SER A 168 -23.48 5.71 11.62
C SER A 168 -24.31 7.00 11.65
N LYS A 169 -23.76 8.10 11.11
CA LYS A 169 -24.43 9.40 10.98
C LYS A 169 -25.06 9.62 9.60
N GLY A 170 -25.00 8.63 8.71
CA GLY A 170 -25.64 8.68 7.38
C GLY A 170 -24.79 9.30 6.28
N TYR A 171 -23.48 9.46 6.49
CA TYR A 171 -22.56 9.92 5.45
C TYR A 171 -22.28 8.83 4.41
N GLN A 172 -22.00 9.26 3.18
CA GLN A 172 -21.52 8.41 2.09
C GLN A 172 -20.00 8.53 1.97
N PHE A 173 -19.30 7.40 1.80
CA PHE A 173 -17.85 7.38 1.65
C PHE A 173 -17.43 7.36 0.18
N VAL A 174 -16.82 8.47 -0.24
CA VAL A 174 -16.13 8.57 -1.54
C VAL A 174 -14.62 8.40 -1.31
N HIS A 175 -14.01 7.43 -1.98
CA HIS A 175 -12.58 7.15 -1.89
C HIS A 175 -11.89 7.32 -3.24
N PHE A 176 -10.74 8.01 -3.24
CA PHE A 176 -9.90 8.16 -4.43
C PHE A 176 -8.91 7.00 -4.51
N ASP A 177 -9.20 6.09 -5.44
CA ASP A 177 -8.58 4.79 -5.67
C ASP A 177 -7.24 4.92 -6.45
N SER A 178 -6.39 5.86 -6.04
CA SER A 178 -5.26 6.34 -6.85
C SER A 178 -3.99 6.65 -6.06
N SER A 179 -3.87 6.19 -4.82
CA SER A 179 -2.65 6.45 -4.03
C SER A 179 -1.44 5.65 -4.50
N GLY A 180 -1.64 4.53 -5.21
CA GLY A 180 -0.56 3.60 -5.56
C GLY A 180 0.02 2.81 -4.38
N TRP A 181 -0.38 3.15 -3.14
CA TRP A 181 0.07 2.50 -1.91
C TRP A 181 -1.02 1.58 -1.37
N GLY A 182 -0.72 0.28 -1.25
CA GLY A 182 -1.70 -0.79 -1.03
C GLY A 182 -2.85 -0.50 -0.05
N PRO A 183 -2.58 -0.03 1.19
CA PRO A 183 -3.62 0.25 2.19
C PRO A 183 -4.60 1.39 1.85
N THR A 184 -4.22 2.29 0.94
CA THR A 184 -5.07 3.42 0.51
C THR A 184 -5.34 3.43 -1.00
N ASP A 185 -4.78 2.49 -1.78
CA ASP A 185 -5.02 2.41 -3.23
C ASP A 185 -6.45 1.97 -3.54
N ARG A 186 -7.04 1.17 -2.63
CA ARG A 186 -8.43 0.73 -2.68
C ARG A 186 -8.98 0.64 -1.28
N ASN A 187 -10.22 1.10 -1.09
CA ASN A 187 -10.96 0.83 0.13
C ASN A 187 -12.26 0.09 -0.18
N ARG A 188 -12.36 -1.17 0.29
CA ARG A 188 -13.54 -2.01 0.09
C ARG A 188 -14.80 -1.49 0.81
N ASN A 189 -14.62 -0.60 1.76
CA ASN A 189 -15.70 -0.01 2.55
C ASN A 189 -16.22 1.30 1.94
N ALA A 190 -15.65 1.76 0.83
CA ALA A 190 -16.12 2.95 0.13
C ALA A 190 -17.41 2.66 -0.63
N ASP A 191 -18.37 3.58 -0.55
CA ASP A 191 -19.60 3.53 -1.32
C ASP A 191 -19.35 3.91 -2.78
N ILE A 192 -18.42 4.85 -3.00
CA ILE A 192 -17.96 5.27 -4.33
C ILE A 192 -16.44 5.23 -4.37
N SER A 193 -15.88 4.52 -5.35
CA SER A 193 -14.45 4.52 -5.64
C SER A 193 -14.18 5.27 -6.95
N ILE A 194 -13.38 6.33 -6.89
CA ILE A 194 -12.96 7.11 -8.06
C ILE A 194 -11.52 6.74 -8.41
N ARG A 195 -11.32 6.12 -9.57
CA ARG A 195 -9.99 5.75 -10.06
C ARG A 195 -9.58 6.69 -11.19
N VAL A 196 -8.56 7.51 -10.94
CA VAL A 196 -8.04 8.46 -11.92
C VAL A 196 -7.07 7.77 -12.89
N ASN A 197 -6.41 6.69 -12.48
CA ASN A 197 -5.47 5.98 -13.33
C ASN A 197 -5.71 4.47 -13.39
N ARG A 198 -5.80 3.93 -14.61
CA ARG A 198 -6.03 2.50 -14.84
C ARG A 198 -4.77 1.66 -14.60
N PHE A 199 -3.60 2.28 -14.71
CA PHE A 199 -2.30 1.66 -14.51
C PHE A 199 -1.72 2.08 -13.17
N ASN A 200 -1.15 1.11 -12.44
CA ASN A 200 -0.34 1.38 -11.26
C ASN A 200 1.13 1.66 -11.64
N GLU A 201 1.92 2.13 -10.69
CA GLU A 201 3.33 2.48 -10.88
C GLU A 201 4.14 1.33 -11.51
N PHE A 202 3.91 0.08 -11.07
CA PHE A 202 4.58 -1.07 -11.65
C PHE A 202 4.33 -1.21 -13.16
N ASN A 203 3.09 -1.07 -13.61
CA ASN A 203 2.76 -1.18 -15.03
C ASN A 203 3.41 -0.05 -15.84
N ILE A 204 3.40 1.17 -15.29
CA ILE A 204 4.06 2.32 -15.90
C ILE A 204 5.56 2.05 -16.04
N LEU A 205 6.21 1.63 -14.95
CA LEU A 205 7.64 1.33 -14.92
C LEU A 205 8.00 0.18 -15.87
N LEU A 206 7.18 -0.87 -15.92
CA LEU A 206 7.36 -1.99 -16.84
C LEU A 206 7.29 -1.54 -18.29
N ILE A 207 6.34 -0.67 -18.65
CA ILE A 207 6.25 -0.11 -20.00
C ILE A 207 7.49 0.74 -20.31
N GLN A 208 7.90 1.60 -19.36
CA GLN A 208 9.00 2.55 -19.54
C GLN A 208 10.40 1.90 -19.57
N THR A 209 10.57 0.74 -18.92
CA THR A 209 11.86 0.04 -18.81
C THR A 209 12.02 -1.11 -19.81
N THR A 210 11.00 -1.39 -20.63
CA THR A 210 11.02 -2.48 -21.61
C THR A 210 10.93 -1.94 -23.04
N MET A 211 11.00 -2.85 -24.01
CA MET A 211 10.77 -2.54 -25.43
C MET A 211 9.37 -1.99 -25.73
N LEU A 212 8.47 -1.96 -24.73
CA LEU A 212 7.13 -1.38 -24.85
C LEU A 212 7.11 0.15 -24.74
N LYS A 213 8.21 0.80 -24.32
CA LYS A 213 8.28 2.26 -24.16
C LYS A 213 7.78 3.06 -25.38
N PRO A 214 8.13 2.74 -26.64
CA PRO A 214 7.61 3.47 -27.80
C PRO A 214 6.08 3.42 -27.95
N PHE A 215 5.44 2.44 -27.30
CA PHE A 215 4.00 2.23 -27.31
C PHE A 215 3.28 2.83 -26.09
N GLU A 216 4.00 3.46 -25.17
CA GLU A 216 3.47 4.03 -23.92
C GLU A 216 2.22 4.88 -24.17
N LYS A 217 2.26 5.81 -25.12
CA LYS A 217 1.13 6.69 -25.49
C LYS A 217 -0.11 5.97 -26.03
N TYR A 218 0.03 4.72 -26.47
CA TYR A 218 -1.08 3.89 -26.97
C TYR A 218 -1.60 2.92 -25.89
N ILE A 219 -0.78 2.64 -24.88
CA ILE A 219 -1.09 1.70 -23.79
C ILE A 219 -1.65 2.45 -22.59
N ILE A 220 -0.96 3.51 -22.17
CA ILE A 220 -1.37 4.44 -21.12
C ILE A 220 -2.21 5.52 -21.80
N VAL A 221 -3.48 5.19 -22.07
CA VAL A 221 -4.46 6.19 -22.51
C VAL A 221 -4.88 6.97 -21.27
N ASP A 222 -4.59 8.27 -21.28
CA ASP A 222 -5.04 9.21 -20.26
C ASP A 222 -6.57 9.09 -20.18
N SER A 223 -7.05 8.53 -19.08
CA SER A 223 -8.48 8.47 -18.79
C SER A 223 -8.78 9.81 -18.11
N GLY A 224 -8.97 10.84 -18.94
CA GLY A 224 -9.36 12.17 -18.48
C GLY A 224 -10.62 12.16 -17.62
#